data_AF-A0A7R9J783-F1
#
_entry.id   AF-A0A7R9J783-F1
#
_cell.length_a   1.000
_cell.length_b   1.000
_cell.length_c   1.000
_cell.angle_alpha   90.00
_cell.angle_beta   90.00
_cell.angle_gamma   90.00
#
_symmetry.space_group_name_H-M   'P 1'
#
loop_
_entity.id
_entity.type
_entity.pdbx_description
1 polymer ?
#
loop_
_entity_poly.entity_id
_entity_poly.type
_entity_poly.pdbx_seq_one_letter_code
_entity_poly.pdbx_strand_id
1 'polypeptide(L)'
;MDEAAVYAQLPEPGMEPGVLPTEIRKLVESRREVKKLMKSPDISPELCLQYNIRQTALKLTANSMYGCLGFPSSRFYAKSLAAMVTAKGREILINTKDLVEKLNYEVIYGDTDSIMINTNCLDYDQVFKIVVISSHQLLLMASRCHLLLRFVVHGSQFR
;
A
#
# COMPACT_ATOMS: atom_id res chain seq x y z
N MET A 1 30.82 -14.49 -4.13
CA MET A 1 31.21 -13.09 -4.40
C MET A 1 29.94 -12.29 -4.19
N ASP A 2 29.76 -11.78 -2.98
CA ASP A 2 28.55 -11.05 -2.57
C ASP A 2 28.51 -9.71 -3.29
N GLU A 3 27.66 -9.63 -4.31
CA GLU A 3 27.27 -8.37 -4.93
C GLU A 3 26.37 -7.64 -3.93
N ALA A 4 26.98 -6.91 -2.99
CA ALA A 4 26.26 -6.02 -2.09
C ALA A 4 25.37 -5.13 -2.96
N ALA A 5 24.05 -5.31 -2.87
CA ALA A 5 23.10 -4.63 -3.73
C ALA A 5 23.24 -3.11 -3.49
N VAL A 6 23.91 -2.43 -4.41
CA VAL A 6 24.00 -0.96 -4.41
C VAL A 6 22.61 -0.44 -4.75
N TYR A 7 21.83 -0.16 -3.71
CA TYR A 7 20.56 0.54 -3.85
C TYR A 7 20.82 1.95 -4.37
N ALA A 8 19.91 2.49 -5.18
CA ALA A 8 20.01 3.89 -5.55
C ALA A 8 19.99 4.78 -4.30
N GLN A 9 20.65 5.94 -4.36
CA GLN A 9 20.61 6.88 -3.25
C GLN A 9 19.27 7.62 -3.26
N LEU A 10 18.73 7.86 -2.07
CA LEU A 10 17.51 8.66 -1.93
C LEU A 10 17.84 10.13 -2.19
N PRO A 11 16.96 10.88 -2.90
CA PRO A 11 17.17 12.30 -3.11
C PRO A 11 17.08 13.08 -1.80
N GLU A 12 17.74 14.24 -1.74
CA GLU A 12 17.68 15.12 -0.58
C GLU A 12 16.26 15.68 -0.37
N PRO A 13 15.84 15.92 0.88
CA PRO A 13 14.56 16.55 1.17
C PRO A 13 14.45 17.93 0.50
N GLY A 14 13.35 18.19 -0.21
CA GLY A 14 13.09 19.48 -0.86
C GLY A 14 13.53 19.57 -2.33
N MET A 15 14.10 18.51 -2.90
CA MET A 15 14.33 18.43 -4.34
C MET A 15 13.01 18.31 -5.13
N GLU A 16 12.99 18.87 -6.34
CA GLU A 16 11.89 18.71 -7.29
C GLU A 16 11.70 17.22 -7.65
N PRO A 17 10.44 16.74 -7.74
CA PRO A 17 10.16 15.35 -8.03
C PRO A 17 10.59 14.99 -9.46
N GLY A 18 11.29 13.86 -9.60
CA GLY A 18 11.67 13.33 -10.91
C GLY A 18 10.46 12.89 -11.76
N VAL A 19 10.74 12.48 -13.00
CA VAL A 19 9.71 12.07 -13.97
C VAL A 19 8.84 10.92 -13.45
N LEU A 20 9.45 9.85 -12.94
CA LEU A 20 8.70 8.67 -12.45
C LEU A 20 7.76 9.00 -11.27
N PRO A 21 8.23 9.63 -10.16
CA PRO A 21 7.33 10.07 -9.10
C PRO A 21 6.20 10.98 -9.57
N THR A 22 6.49 11.87 -10.53
CA THR A 22 5.50 12.81 -11.09
C THR A 22 4.41 12.09 -11.88
N GLU A 23 4.77 11.19 -12.79
CA GLU A 23 3.79 10.45 -13.59
C GLU A 23 2.98 9.45 -12.75
N ILE A 24 3.62 8.77 -11.80
CA ILE A 24 2.90 7.88 -10.86
C ILE A 24 1.91 8.70 -10.01
N ARG A 25 2.31 9.89 -9.53
CA ARG A 25 1.42 10.77 -8.75
C ARG A 25 0.16 11.15 -9.55
N LYS A 26 0.32 11.57 -10.81
CA LYS A 26 -0.81 11.88 -11.70
C LYS A 26 -1.79 10.71 -11.85
N LEU A 27 -1.28 9.49 -12.04
CA LEU A 27 -2.12 8.29 -12.13
C LEU A 27 -2.88 8.01 -10.83
N VAL A 28 -2.20 8.12 -9.68
CA VAL A 28 -2.80 7.87 -8.36
C VAL A 28 -3.87 8.93 -8.04
N GLU A 29 -3.61 10.20 -8.35
CA GLU A 29 -4.55 11.30 -8.17
C GLU A 29 -5.78 11.15 -9.07
N SER A 30 -5.57 10.88 -10.36
CA SER A 30 -6.65 10.59 -11.31
C SER A 30 -7.51 9.43 -10.82
N ARG A 31 -6.89 8.38 -10.27
CA ARG A 31 -7.63 7.23 -9.71
C ARG A 31 -8.42 7.63 -8.47
N ARG A 32 -7.89 8.50 -7.61
CA ARG A 32 -8.61 9.01 -6.43
C ARG A 32 -9.85 9.80 -6.85
N GLU A 33 -9.76 10.63 -7.88
CA GLU A 33 -10.89 11.39 -8.42
C GLU A 33 -11.98 10.47 -8.95
N VAL A 34 -11.62 9.47 -9.78
CA VAL A 34 -12.60 8.49 -10.29
C VAL A 34 -13.29 7.75 -9.13
N LYS A 35 -12.53 7.34 -8.10
CA LYS A 35 -13.13 6.71 -6.91
C LYS A 35 -14.01 7.64 -6.10
N LYS A 36 -13.79 8.97 -6.12
CA LYS A 36 -14.70 9.94 -5.51
C LYS A 36 -16.03 9.99 -6.27
N LEU A 37 -15.98 10.02 -7.61
CA LEU A 37 -17.17 10.01 -8.46
C LEU A 37 -18.04 8.76 -8.24
N MET A 38 -17.41 7.60 -7.98
CA MET A 38 -18.13 6.36 -7.65
C MET A 38 -18.91 6.40 -6.32
N LYS A 39 -18.60 7.34 -5.42
CA LYS A 39 -19.28 7.48 -4.13
C LYS A 39 -20.44 8.46 -4.14
N SER A 40 -20.71 9.10 -5.29
CA SER A 40 -21.82 10.04 -5.43
C SER A 40 -23.16 9.32 -5.20
N PRO A 41 -24.10 9.92 -4.45
CA PRO A 41 -25.35 9.27 -4.05
C PRO A 41 -26.29 8.95 -5.22
N ASP A 42 -26.18 9.66 -6.33
CA ASP A 42 -27.11 9.56 -7.48
C ASP A 42 -26.51 8.87 -8.72
N ILE A 43 -25.51 8.01 -8.53
CA ILE A 43 -24.82 7.36 -9.66
C ILE A 43 -25.63 6.18 -10.23
N SER A 44 -25.83 6.18 -11.56
CA SER A 44 -26.46 5.03 -12.23
C SER A 44 -25.55 3.78 -12.16
N PRO A 45 -26.12 2.56 -12.14
CA PRO A 45 -25.32 1.34 -12.10
C PRO A 45 -24.33 1.22 -13.26
N GLU A 46 -24.74 1.67 -14.46
CA GLU A 46 -23.90 1.63 -15.66
C GLU A 46 -22.74 2.61 -15.59
N LEU A 47 -22.98 3.83 -15.09
CA LEU A 47 -21.92 4.82 -14.90
C LEU A 47 -20.94 4.37 -13.80
N CYS A 48 -21.45 3.75 -12.73
CA CYS A 48 -20.62 3.16 -11.69
C CYS A 48 -19.70 2.05 -12.25
N LEU A 49 -20.21 1.19 -13.14
CA LEU A 49 -19.42 0.18 -13.82
C LEU A 49 -18.32 0.81 -14.69
N GLN A 50 -18.64 1.84 -15.48
CA GLN A 50 -17.65 2.56 -16.29
C GLN A 50 -16.53 3.18 -15.44
N TYR A 51 -16.88 3.79 -14.31
CA TYR A 51 -15.87 4.32 -13.39
C TYR A 51 -15.05 3.22 -12.72
N ASN A 52 -15.65 2.06 -12.43
CA ASN A 52 -14.90 0.93 -11.90
C ASN A 52 -13.87 0.39 -12.91
N ILE A 53 -14.24 0.31 -14.19
CA ILE A 53 -13.32 -0.04 -15.28
C ILE A 53 -12.17 0.99 -15.33
N ARG A 54 -12.51 2.28 -15.31
CA ARG A 54 -11.51 3.36 -15.36
C ARG A 54 -10.54 3.33 -14.17
N GLN A 55 -11.02 3.18 -12.93
CA GLN A 55 -10.13 3.11 -11.77
C GLN A 55 -9.26 1.84 -11.78
N THR A 56 -9.77 0.74 -12.34
CA THR A 56 -9.03 -0.52 -12.50
C THR A 56 -7.93 -0.38 -13.52
N ALA A 57 -8.22 0.24 -14.67
CA ALA A 57 -7.21 0.55 -15.69
C ALA A 57 -6.10 1.42 -15.11
N LEU A 58 -6.44 2.50 -14.40
CA LEU A 58 -5.45 3.37 -13.74
C LEU A 58 -4.59 2.63 -12.71
N LYS A 59 -5.21 1.73 -11.92
CA LYS A 59 -4.49 0.87 -10.97
C LYS A 59 -3.49 -0.02 -11.70
N LEU A 60 -3.93 -0.69 -12.76
CA LEU A 60 -3.10 -1.61 -13.53
C LEU A 60 -1.92 -0.87 -14.17
N THR A 61 -2.16 0.27 -14.79
CA THR A 61 -1.11 1.10 -15.39
C THR A 61 -0.06 1.52 -14.36
N ALA A 62 -0.49 2.00 -13.19
CA ALA A 62 0.44 2.39 -12.12
C ALA A 62 1.27 1.20 -11.62
N ASN A 63 0.65 0.03 -11.43
CA ASN A 63 1.34 -1.19 -10.99
C ASN A 63 2.32 -1.71 -12.07
N SER A 64 1.96 -1.62 -13.34
CA SER A 64 2.82 -2.03 -14.45
C SER A 64 4.09 -1.19 -14.58
N MET A 65 4.07 0.08 -14.15
CA MET A 65 5.27 0.94 -14.16
C MET A 65 6.40 0.36 -13.30
N TYR A 66 6.09 -0.24 -12.14
CA TYR A 66 7.08 -0.96 -11.34
C TYR A 66 7.64 -2.18 -12.09
N GLY A 67 6.78 -2.94 -12.75
CA GLY A 67 7.19 -4.09 -13.57
C GLY A 67 8.17 -3.70 -14.70
N CYS A 68 7.98 -2.53 -15.29
CA CYS A 68 8.90 -1.99 -16.30
C CYS A 68 10.31 -1.72 -15.76
N LEU A 69 10.48 -1.45 -14.45
CA LEU A 69 11.80 -1.24 -13.85
C LEU A 69 12.57 -2.54 -13.67
N GLY A 70 11.87 -3.66 -13.48
CA GLY A 70 12.48 -4.99 -13.24
C GLY A 70 12.74 -5.80 -14.50
N PHE A 71 12.20 -5.40 -15.65
CA PHE A 71 12.30 -6.17 -16.89
C PHE A 71 13.50 -5.72 -17.75
N PRO A 72 14.52 -6.57 -18.00
CA PRO A 72 15.75 -6.18 -18.70
C PRO A 72 15.55 -5.60 -20.10
N SER A 73 14.53 -6.06 -20.83
CA SER A 73 14.24 -5.56 -22.19
C SER A 73 13.36 -4.30 -22.20
N SER A 74 13.02 -3.74 -21.03
CA SER A 74 12.29 -2.50 -20.91
C SER A 74 13.18 -1.29 -21.18
N ARG A 75 12.65 -0.28 -21.88
CA ARG A 75 13.32 1.02 -22.03
C ARG A 75 13.53 1.76 -20.71
N PHE A 76 12.78 1.37 -19.67
CA PHE A 76 12.87 1.94 -18.33
C PHE A 76 13.51 0.98 -17.33
N TYR A 77 14.30 0.00 -17.79
CA TYR A 77 14.95 -0.96 -16.90
C TYR A 77 15.86 -0.27 -15.88
N ALA A 78 15.59 -0.52 -14.60
CA ALA A 78 16.32 0.05 -13.48
C ALA A 78 16.27 -0.92 -12.28
N LYS A 79 17.10 -1.97 -12.34
CA LYS A 79 17.15 -3.04 -11.33
C LYS A 79 17.34 -2.53 -9.90
N SER A 80 18.22 -1.54 -9.69
CA SER A 80 18.50 -0.98 -8.37
C SER A 80 17.30 -0.24 -7.77
N LEU A 81 16.49 0.45 -8.60
CA LEU A 81 15.26 1.09 -8.17
C LEU A 81 14.18 0.06 -7.85
N ALA A 82 13.99 -0.96 -8.70
CA ALA A 82 13.04 -2.05 -8.42
C ALA A 82 13.40 -2.79 -7.12
N ALA A 83 14.68 -3.09 -6.91
CA ALA A 83 15.19 -3.71 -5.70
C ALA A 83 14.95 -2.82 -4.47
N MET A 84 15.18 -1.51 -4.57
CA MET A 84 14.90 -0.57 -3.48
C MET A 84 13.42 -0.54 -3.11
N VAL A 85 12.51 -0.50 -4.09
CA VAL A 85 11.06 -0.52 -3.83
C VAL A 85 10.67 -1.76 -3.03
N THR A 86 11.15 -2.94 -3.42
CA THR A 86 10.86 -4.19 -2.68
C THR A 86 11.50 -4.22 -1.30
N ALA A 87 12.73 -3.72 -1.15
CA ALA A 87 13.39 -3.62 0.13
C ALA A 87 12.63 -2.70 1.10
N LYS A 88 12.20 -1.53 0.63
CA LYS A 88 11.39 -0.59 1.42
C LYS A 88 10.01 -1.16 1.77
N GLY A 89 9.38 -1.89 0.84
CA GLY A 89 8.12 -2.61 1.13
C GLY A 89 8.28 -3.61 2.28
N ARG A 90 9.33 -4.44 2.25
CA ARG A 90 9.64 -5.38 3.34
C ARG A 90 9.94 -4.68 4.66
N GLU A 91 10.74 -3.61 4.62
CA GLU A 91 11.04 -2.80 5.81
C GLU A 91 9.77 -2.25 6.46
N ILE A 92 8.83 -1.72 5.67
CA ILE A 92 7.55 -1.23 6.17
C ILE A 92 6.72 -2.36 6.77
N LEU A 93 6.64 -3.53 6.13
CA LEU A 93 5.90 -4.68 6.67
C LEU A 93 6.46 -5.15 8.02
N ILE A 94 7.79 -5.28 8.13
CA ILE A 94 8.45 -5.69 9.38
C ILE A 94 8.23 -4.65 10.47
N ASN A 95 8.43 -3.36 10.16
CA ASN A 95 8.18 -2.29 11.12
C ASN A 95 6.70 -2.26 11.58
N THR A 96 5.76 -2.56 10.68
CA THR A 96 4.34 -2.64 11.02
C THR A 96 4.06 -3.83 11.93
N LYS A 97 4.67 -4.99 11.65
CA LYS A 97 4.60 -6.18 12.50
C LYS A 97 5.10 -5.85 13.92
N ASP A 98 6.31 -5.31 14.04
CA ASP A 98 6.92 -4.99 15.33
C ASP A 98 6.08 -3.98 16.14
N LEU A 99 5.43 -3.05 15.44
CA LEU A 99 4.53 -2.09 16.08
C LEU A 99 3.26 -2.76 16.60
N VAL A 100 2.68 -3.69 15.87
CA VAL A 100 1.53 -4.47 16.32
C VAL A 100 1.88 -5.34 17.53
N GLU A 101 3.05 -5.99 17.51
CA GLU A 101 3.53 -6.81 18.64
C GLU A 101 3.76 -5.96 19.90
N LYS A 102 4.23 -4.71 19.76
CA LYS A 102 4.34 -3.75 20.88
C LYS A 102 2.99 -3.36 21.50
N LEU A 103 1.89 -3.53 20.78
CA LEU A 103 0.53 -3.30 21.26
C LEU A 103 -0.07 -4.56 21.91
N ASN A 104 0.75 -5.59 22.16
CA ASN A 104 0.35 -6.90 22.69
C ASN A 104 -0.65 -7.65 21.79
N TYR A 105 -0.60 -7.41 20.49
CA TYR A 105 -1.33 -8.21 19.51
C TYR A 105 -0.40 -9.15 18.76
N GLU A 106 -0.92 -10.32 18.39
CA GLU A 106 -0.15 -11.35 17.71
C GLU A 106 -0.32 -11.21 16.19
N VAL A 107 0.78 -11.12 15.45
CA VAL A 107 0.76 -11.15 13.98
C VAL A 107 0.86 -12.61 13.53
N ILE A 108 -0.21 -13.13 12.92
CA ILE A 108 -0.32 -14.54 12.52
C ILE A 108 0.11 -14.78 11.07
N TYR A 109 0.07 -13.74 10.22
CA TYR A 109 0.47 -13.84 8.82
C TYR A 109 0.83 -12.47 8.25
N GLY A 110 1.64 -12.48 7.19
CA GLY A 110 1.94 -11.29 6.39
C GLY A 110 2.14 -11.66 4.93
N ASP A 111 1.55 -10.86 4.04
CA ASP A 111 1.78 -10.87 2.60
C ASP A 111 2.31 -9.49 2.17
N THR A 112 2.90 -9.43 0.98
CA THR A 112 3.51 -8.29 0.28
C THR A 112 3.04 -6.87 0.66
N ASP A 113 1.75 -6.66 0.93
CA ASP A 113 1.18 -5.38 1.35
C ASP A 113 0.18 -5.47 2.53
N SER A 114 0.13 -6.60 3.25
CA SER A 114 -0.83 -6.81 4.34
C SER A 114 -0.27 -7.66 5.49
N ILE A 115 -0.81 -7.46 6.69
CA ILE A 115 -0.56 -8.31 7.86
C ILE A 115 -1.89 -8.69 8.51
N MET A 116 -1.93 -9.89 9.09
CA MET A 116 -3.11 -10.46 9.75
C MET A 116 -2.80 -10.57 11.23
N ILE A 117 -3.73 -10.09 12.04
CA ILE A 117 -3.53 -9.89 13.48
C ILE A 117 -4.60 -10.69 14.23
N ASN A 118 -4.16 -11.50 15.18
CA ASN A 118 -5.04 -12.13 16.14
C ASN A 118 -5.23 -11.18 17.34
N THR A 119 -6.47 -10.73 17.53
CA THR A 119 -6.85 -9.82 18.62
C THR A 119 -7.33 -10.55 19.87
N ASN A 120 -7.47 -11.89 19.83
CA ASN A 120 -8.07 -12.71 20.89
C ASN A 120 -9.48 -12.26 21.34
N CYS A 121 -10.15 -11.44 20.51
CA CYS A 121 -11.52 -10.98 20.75
C CYS A 121 -12.46 -11.63 19.74
N LEU A 122 -13.55 -12.22 20.24
CA LEU A 122 -14.62 -12.79 19.41
C LEU A 122 -15.76 -11.80 19.15
N ASP A 123 -15.80 -10.69 19.91
CA ASP A 123 -16.78 -9.63 19.76
C ASP A 123 -16.35 -8.64 18.67
N TYR A 124 -17.08 -8.64 17.56
CA TYR A 124 -16.80 -7.78 16.40
C TYR A 124 -16.74 -6.29 16.75
N ASP A 125 -17.59 -5.83 17.67
CA ASP A 125 -17.64 -4.41 18.04
C ASP A 125 -16.38 -4.00 18.83
N GLN A 126 -15.87 -4.90 19.68
CA GLN A 126 -14.58 -4.71 20.36
C GLN A 126 -13.41 -4.76 19.40
N VAL A 127 -13.40 -5.71 18.46
CA VAL A 127 -12.37 -5.79 17.42
C VAL A 127 -12.34 -4.50 16.60
N PHE A 128 -13.50 -3.95 16.24
CA PHE A 128 -13.57 -2.69 15.50
C PHE A 128 -13.02 -1.51 16.31
N LYS A 129 -13.33 -1.41 17.60
CA LYS A 129 -12.77 -0.37 18.48
C LYS A 129 -11.25 -0.48 18.63
N ILE A 130 -10.74 -1.69 18.86
CA ILE A 130 -9.30 -1.98 18.91
C ILE A 130 -8.63 -1.56 17.60
N VAL A 131 -9.22 -1.96 16.47
CA VAL A 131 -8.72 -1.61 15.15
C VAL A 131 -8.65 -0.11 14.95
N VAL A 132 -9.68 0.66 15.32
CA VAL A 132 -9.69 2.12 15.15
C VAL A 132 -8.64 2.81 16.03
N ILE A 133 -8.48 2.38 17.28
CA ILE A 133 -7.49 2.95 18.21
C ILE A 133 -6.07 2.64 17.72
N SER A 134 -5.79 1.37 17.41
CA SER A 134 -4.51 0.93 16.86
C SER A 134 -4.23 1.57 15.51
N SER A 135 -5.25 1.80 14.68
CA SER A 135 -5.12 2.54 13.40
C SER A 135 -4.57 3.92 13.64
N HIS A 136 -5.11 4.68 14.60
CA HIS A 136 -4.67 6.04 14.87
C HIS A 136 -3.21 6.08 15.37
N GLN A 137 -2.84 5.14 16.24
CA GLN A 137 -1.48 5.02 16.76
C GLN A 137 -0.47 4.59 15.66
N LEU A 138 -0.85 3.64 14.81
CA LEU A 138 -0.08 3.26 13.62
C LEU A 138 0.04 4.42 12.62
N LEU A 139 -1.04 5.16 12.36
CA LEU A 139 -1.05 6.26 11.39
C LEU A 139 -0.14 7.40 11.84
N LEU A 140 -0.17 7.75 13.13
CA LEU A 140 0.72 8.75 13.73
C LEU A 140 2.20 8.36 13.62
N MET A 141 2.51 7.08 13.79
CA MET A 141 3.88 6.57 13.63
C MET A 141 4.28 6.41 12.15
N ALA A 142 3.33 6.17 11.25
CA ALA A 142 3.54 6.02 9.81
C ALA A 142 3.48 7.34 9.02
N SER A 143 3.46 8.50 9.70
CA SER A 143 3.27 9.86 9.16
C SER A 143 4.21 10.28 8.00
N ARG A 144 5.20 9.46 7.62
CA ARG A 144 6.10 9.71 6.48
C ARG A 144 5.77 8.93 5.19
N CYS A 145 4.91 7.90 5.24
CA CYS A 145 4.74 6.96 4.13
C CYS A 145 3.38 7.02 3.40
N HIS A 146 2.44 7.89 3.78
CA HIS A 146 1.07 7.91 3.22
C HIS A 146 0.42 6.51 3.17
N LEU A 147 0.68 5.68 4.18
CA LEU A 147 0.16 4.32 4.25
C LEU A 147 -1.34 4.39 4.57
N LEU A 148 -2.17 3.96 3.62
CA LEU A 148 -3.60 3.80 3.88
C LEU A 148 -3.82 2.40 4.47
N LEU A 149 -3.82 2.30 5.79
CA LEU A 149 -4.19 1.06 6.47
C LEU A 149 -5.69 0.81 6.28
N ARG A 150 -6.01 -0.32 5.62
CA ARG A 150 -7.39 -0.80 5.51
C ARG A 150 -7.52 -2.08 6.30
N PHE A 151 -8.27 -2.03 7.39
CA PHE A 151 -8.55 -3.19 8.21
C PHE A 151 -9.75 -3.93 7.64
N VAL A 152 -9.64 -5.25 7.56
CA VAL A 152 -10.73 -6.15 7.17
C VAL A 152 -10.86 -7.19 8.28
N VAL A 153 -11.96 -7.13 9.02
CA VAL A 153 -12.26 -8.09 10.09
C VAL A 153 -12.87 -9.33 9.46
N HIS A 154 -12.29 -10.49 9.73
CA HIS A 154 -12.82 -11.78 9.29
C HIS A 154 -13.34 -12.55 10.51
N GLY A 155 -14.56 -13.08 10.40
CA GLY A 155 -15.09 -14.07 11.33
C GLY A 155 -14.42 -15.41 11.13
N SER A 156 -14.17 -16.11 12.23
CA SER A 156 -13.51 -17.42 12.31
C SER A 156 -13.95 -18.41 11.22
N GLN A 157 -13.09 -18.58 10.21
CA GLN A 157 -13.02 -19.76 9.33
C GLN A 157 -11.56 -20.15 9.01
N PHE A 158 -10.61 -19.85 9.91
CA PHE A 158 -9.27 -20.44 9.86
C PHE A 158 -9.15 -21.41 11.04
N ARG A 159 -9.59 -22.66 10.82
CA ARG A 159 -9.16 -23.85 11.55
C ARG A 159 -8.60 -24.83 10.54
#